data_AF-A0A2V8ZPC5-F1
#
_entry.id   AF-A0A2V8ZPC5-F1
#
_cell.length_a   1.000
_cell.length_b   1.000
_cell.length_c   1.000
_cell.angle_alpha   90.00
_cell.angle_beta   90.00
_cell.angle_gamma   90.00
#
_symmetry.space_group_name_H-M   'P 1'
#
loop_
_entity.id
_entity.type
_entity.pdbx_description
1 polymer ?
#
loop_
_entity_poly.entity_id
_entity_poly.type
_entity_poly.pdbx_seq_one_letter_code
_entity_poly.pdbx_strand_id
1 'polypeptide(L)'
;MNRFSCEKQTEIIESLRRGAWDADLAKHVATCAICADTVAVSQFLLTDQRAAAVLPDPDFLWWKAQLASKQMAVERATRSISLVRKVSYWSVAAAGLWIVFAPGHIESAMAALSEHEIWPAGALSQSALFMGVGALVFALLGCLYLARAEK
;
A
#
# COMPACT_ATOMS: atom_id res chain seq x y z
N MET A 1 -53.24 2.35 22.30
CA MET A 1 -52.83 2.60 20.90
C MET A 1 -51.62 3.51 20.90
N ASN A 2 -50.44 2.95 20.65
CA ASN A 2 -49.19 3.70 20.55
C ASN A 2 -49.00 4.06 19.07
N ARG A 3 -48.72 5.34 18.75
CA ARG A 3 -48.59 5.83 17.37
C ARG A 3 -47.37 5.26 16.62
N PHE A 4 -46.58 4.44 17.29
CA PHE A 4 -45.29 3.91 16.80
C PHE A 4 -45.22 2.39 16.77
N SER A 5 -46.24 1.66 17.24
CA SER A 5 -46.18 0.19 17.30
C SER A 5 -47.55 -0.42 17.03
N CYS A 6 -47.59 -1.36 16.08
CA CYS A 6 -48.75 -2.21 15.84
C CYS A 6 -48.55 -3.58 16.49
N GLU A 7 -49.58 -4.14 17.11
CA GLU A 7 -49.55 -5.46 17.73
C GLU A 7 -49.30 -6.58 16.72
N LYS A 8 -49.83 -6.43 15.49
CA LYS A 8 -49.63 -7.39 14.39
C LYS A 8 -48.30 -7.25 13.65
N GLN A 9 -47.47 -6.28 14.01
CA GLN A 9 -46.21 -6.02 13.32
C GLN A 9 -45.24 -7.21 13.38
N THR A 10 -45.16 -7.89 14.53
CA THR A 10 -44.30 -9.07 14.70
C THR A 10 -44.78 -10.23 13.82
N GLU A 11 -46.09 -10.46 13.76
CA GLU A 11 -46.72 -11.50 12.94
C GLU A 11 -46.46 -11.27 11.43
N ILE A 12 -46.47 -10.01 11.00
CA ILE A 12 -46.13 -9.60 9.62
C ILE A 12 -44.64 -9.84 9.31
N ILE A 13 -43.73 -9.51 10.22
CA ILE A 13 -42.29 -9.72 10.02
C ILE A 13 -41.98 -11.22 9.89
N GLU A 14 -42.64 -12.06 10.69
CA GLU A 14 -42.49 -13.50 10.60
C GLU A 14 -43.05 -14.09 9.30
N SER A 15 -44.22 -13.62 8.85
CA SER A 15 -44.83 -14.08 7.60
C SER A 15 -43.98 -13.71 6.38
N LEU A 16 -43.40 -12.50 6.37
CA LEU A 16 -42.40 -12.07 5.37
C LEU A 16 -41.16 -12.96 5.34
N ARG A 17 -40.64 -13.33 6.52
CA ARG A 17 -39.45 -14.19 6.64
C ARG A 17 -39.73 -15.61 6.13
N ARG A 18 -40.90 -16.16 6.43
CA ARG A 18 -41.32 -17.51 5.99
C ARG A 18 -41.78 -17.54 4.52
N GLY A 19 -42.05 -16.39 3.91
CA GLY A 19 -42.61 -16.30 2.56
C GLY A 19 -44.07 -16.78 2.45
N ALA A 20 -44.76 -16.95 3.58
CA ALA A 20 -46.14 -17.40 3.64
C ALA A 20 -47.05 -16.23 4.04
N TRP A 21 -47.77 -15.68 3.06
CA TRP A 21 -48.61 -14.49 3.23
C TRP A 21 -50.08 -14.86 3.36
N ASP A 22 -50.72 -14.40 4.44
CA ASP A 22 -52.14 -14.63 4.70
C ASP A 22 -53.00 -13.45 4.26
N ALA A 23 -54.22 -13.73 3.81
CA ALA A 23 -55.16 -12.76 3.27
C ALA A 23 -55.63 -11.75 4.33
N ASP A 24 -55.74 -12.18 5.60
CA ASP A 24 -56.16 -11.28 6.69
C ASP A 24 -55.04 -10.32 7.12
N LEU A 25 -53.79 -10.77 7.04
CA LEU A 25 -52.61 -9.91 7.21
C LEU A 25 -52.48 -8.88 6.08
N ALA A 26 -52.79 -9.26 4.84
CA ALA A 26 -52.81 -8.33 3.71
C ALA A 26 -53.83 -7.19 3.89
N LYS A 27 -55.05 -7.51 4.37
CA LYS A 27 -56.08 -6.50 4.68
C LYS A 27 -55.63 -5.54 5.78
N HIS A 28 -54.93 -6.05 6.79
CA HIS A 28 -54.40 -5.21 7.87
C HIS A 28 -53.33 -4.24 7.34
N VAL A 29 -52.39 -4.72 6.53
CA VAL A 29 -51.34 -3.88 5.92
C VAL A 29 -51.93 -2.76 5.07
N ALA A 30 -53.02 -3.02 4.34
CA ALA A 30 -53.71 -1.99 3.55
C ALA A 30 -54.33 -0.86 4.41
N THR A 31 -54.57 -1.10 5.69
CA THR A 31 -55.23 -0.15 6.60
C THR A 31 -54.26 0.50 7.59
N CYS A 32 -53.10 -0.12 7.83
CA CYS A 32 -52.12 0.33 8.82
C CYS A 32 -50.83 0.84 8.15
N ALA A 33 -50.60 2.15 8.22
CA ALA A 33 -49.43 2.79 7.62
C ALA A 33 -48.08 2.26 8.18
N ILE A 34 -48.00 1.94 9.48
CA ILE A 34 -46.79 1.40 10.11
C ILE A 34 -46.43 0.02 9.52
N CYS A 35 -47.46 -0.81 9.32
CA CYS A 35 -47.30 -2.13 8.72
C CYS A 35 -47.00 -2.06 7.22
N ALA A 36 -47.54 -1.07 6.51
CA ALA A 36 -47.21 -0.82 5.10
C ALA A 36 -45.73 -0.43 4.92
N ASP A 37 -45.22 0.50 5.73
CA ASP A 37 -43.81 0.92 5.66
C ASP A 37 -42.85 -0.23 5.99
N THR A 38 -43.17 -1.01 7.03
CA THR A 38 -42.35 -2.18 7.40
C THR A 38 -42.33 -3.23 6.31
N VAL A 39 -43.46 -3.48 5.62
CA VAL A 39 -43.51 -4.38 4.45
C VAL A 39 -42.68 -3.82 3.28
N ALA A 40 -42.77 -2.53 2.99
CA ALA A 40 -42.01 -1.92 1.90
C ALA A 40 -40.49 -2.03 2.12
N VAL A 41 -40.00 -1.68 3.33
CA VAL A 41 -38.57 -1.75 3.66
C VAL A 41 -38.08 -3.20 3.69
N SER A 42 -38.83 -4.10 4.30
CA SER A 42 -38.44 -5.52 4.38
C SER A 42 -38.42 -6.20 3.01
N GLN A 43 -39.38 -5.91 2.13
CA GLN A 43 -39.38 -6.42 0.76
C GLN A 43 -38.20 -5.90 -0.05
N PHE A 44 -37.84 -4.62 0.12
CA PHE A 44 -36.65 -4.05 -0.51
C PHE A 44 -35.38 -4.80 -0.07
N LEU A 45 -35.19 -4.97 1.24
CA LEU A 45 -34.03 -5.69 1.80
C LEU A 45 -33.98 -7.16 1.37
N LEU A 46 -35.13 -7.85 1.34
CA LEU A 46 -35.20 -9.23 0.88
C LEU A 46 -34.91 -9.36 -0.62
N THR A 47 -35.29 -8.36 -1.42
CA THR A 47 -34.98 -8.33 -2.86
C THR A 47 -33.50 -8.09 -3.09
N ASP A 48 -32.89 -7.17 -2.34
CA ASP A 48 -31.45 -6.89 -2.39
C ASP A 48 -30.61 -8.09 -1.94
N GLN A 49 -31.03 -8.79 -0.87
CA GLN A 49 -30.38 -10.04 -0.45
C GLN A 49 -30.45 -11.16 -1.49
N ARG A 50 -31.54 -11.27 -2.25
CA ARG A 50 -31.65 -12.24 -3.34
C ARG A 50 -30.80 -11.85 -4.56
N ALA A 51 -30.57 -10.57 -4.76
CA ALA A 51 -29.70 -10.04 -5.81
C ALA A 51 -28.22 -10.08 -5.42
N ALA A 52 -27.91 -10.08 -4.12
CA ALA A 52 -26.57 -10.29 -3.61
C ALA A 52 -26.10 -11.70 -4.00
N ALA A 53 -25.16 -11.76 -4.94
CA ALA A 53 -24.45 -12.99 -5.29
C ALA A 53 -23.88 -13.66 -4.02
N VAL A 54 -23.59 -14.95 -4.08
CA VAL A 54 -22.97 -15.68 -2.96
C VAL A 54 -21.71 -14.93 -2.52
N LEU A 55 -21.81 -14.19 -1.42
CA LEU A 55 -20.68 -13.46 -0.89
C LEU A 55 -19.67 -14.48 -0.36
N PRO A 56 -18.38 -14.32 -0.66
CA PRO A 56 -17.35 -15.13 -0.03
C PRO A 56 -17.36 -14.90 1.48
N ASP A 57 -16.84 -15.88 2.21
CA ASP A 57 -16.76 -15.89 3.67
C ASP A 57 -16.28 -14.53 4.22
N PRO A 58 -17.03 -13.87 5.13
CA PRO A 58 -16.68 -12.56 5.67
C PRO A 58 -15.28 -12.50 6.28
N ASP A 59 -14.82 -13.59 6.88
CA ASP A 59 -13.49 -13.70 7.48
C ASP A 59 -12.38 -13.60 6.41
N PHE A 60 -12.60 -14.20 5.25
CA PHE A 60 -11.69 -14.10 4.11
C PHE A 60 -11.62 -12.66 3.57
N LEU A 61 -12.76 -11.97 3.49
CA LEU A 61 -12.82 -10.59 3.03
C LEU A 61 -12.07 -9.66 4.00
N TRP A 62 -12.28 -9.84 5.30
CA TRP A 62 -11.60 -9.08 6.35
C TRP A 62 -10.08 -9.34 6.34
N TRP A 63 -9.68 -10.60 6.24
CA TRP A 63 -8.26 -10.97 6.16
C TRP A 63 -7.58 -10.34 4.94
N LYS A 64 -8.23 -10.37 3.76
CA LYS A 64 -7.71 -9.76 2.55
C LYS A 64 -7.58 -8.24 2.68
N ALA A 65 -8.58 -7.57 3.27
CA ALA A 65 -8.51 -6.14 3.54
C ALA A 65 -7.36 -5.80 4.50
N GLN A 66 -7.14 -6.64 5.52
CA GLN A 66 -6.04 -6.47 6.47
C GLN A 66 -4.66 -6.72 5.84
N LEU A 67 -4.57 -7.63 4.87
CA LEU A 67 -3.35 -7.83 4.10
C LEU A 67 -3.03 -6.61 3.22
N ALA A 68 -4.04 -6.06 2.53
CA ALA A 68 -3.89 -4.88 1.70
C ALA A 68 -3.48 -3.64 2.53
N SER A 69 -4.05 -3.47 3.71
CA SER A 69 -3.69 -2.35 4.61
C SER A 69 -2.23 -2.44 5.09
N LYS A 70 -1.77 -3.65 5.42
CA LYS A 70 -0.36 -3.91 5.79
C LYS A 70 0.59 -3.65 4.62
N GLN A 71 0.25 -4.08 3.41
CA GLN A 71 1.06 -3.84 2.22
C GLN A 71 1.23 -2.35 1.94
N MET A 72 0.17 -1.54 2.06
CA MET A 72 0.27 -0.08 1.89
C MET A 72 1.18 0.59 2.94
N ALA A 73 1.21 0.07 4.18
CA ALA A 73 2.11 0.57 5.22
C ALA A 73 3.58 0.23 4.92
N VAL A 74 3.85 -1.00 4.47
CA VAL A 74 5.19 -1.43 4.05
C VAL A 74 5.66 -0.61 2.84
N GLU A 75 4.82 -0.46 1.82
CA GLU A 75 5.18 0.24 0.59
C GLU A 75 5.52 1.72 0.84
N ARG A 76 4.83 2.39 1.77
CA ARG A 76 5.20 3.74 2.20
C ARG A 76 6.58 3.79 2.87
N ALA A 77 6.92 2.80 3.69
CA ALA A 77 8.22 2.72 4.35
C ALA A 77 9.35 2.38 3.35
N THR A 78 9.09 1.50 2.37
CA THR A 78 10.09 1.08 1.37
C THR A 78 10.31 2.14 0.28
N ARG A 79 9.35 3.06 0.07
CA ARG A 79 9.46 4.12 -0.93
C ARG A 79 10.68 5.04 -0.71
N SER A 80 10.98 5.42 0.54
CA SER A 80 12.13 6.25 0.86
C SER A 80 13.46 5.52 0.62
N ILE A 81 13.52 4.23 0.96
CA ILE A 81 14.69 3.38 0.74
C ILE A 81 15.00 3.27 -0.76
N SER A 82 13.96 3.10 -1.59
CA SER A 82 14.12 3.04 -3.05
C SER A 82 14.66 4.35 -3.66
N LEU A 83 14.34 5.50 -3.07
CA LEU A 83 14.79 6.81 -3.54
C LEU A 83 16.27 7.05 -3.20
N VAL A 84 16.67 6.79 -1.95
CA VAL A 84 18.07 6.90 -1.50
C VAL A 84 18.96 6.02 -2.38
N ARG A 85 18.46 4.83 -2.72
CA ARG A 85 19.17 3.89 -3.58
C ARG A 85 19.39 4.43 -5.00
N LYS A 86 18.36 5.01 -5.63
CA LYS A 86 18.49 5.64 -6.96
C LYS A 86 19.51 6.79 -6.91
N VAL A 87 19.43 7.64 -5.88
CA VAL A 87 20.38 8.76 -5.70
C VAL A 87 21.82 8.25 -5.58
N SER A 88 22.05 7.16 -4.84
CA SER A 88 23.37 6.55 -4.71
C SER A 88 23.92 6.01 -6.04
N TYR A 89 23.10 5.37 -6.89
CA TYR A 89 23.57 4.95 -8.22
C TYR A 89 23.95 6.12 -9.10
N TRP A 90 23.12 7.17 -9.12
CA TRP A 90 23.37 8.36 -9.93
C TRP A 90 24.61 9.12 -9.46
N SER A 91 24.87 9.19 -8.15
CA SER A 91 26.07 9.86 -7.63
C SER A 91 27.35 9.12 -8.00
N VAL A 92 27.36 7.78 -7.92
CA VAL A 92 28.53 6.97 -8.34
C VAL A 92 28.75 7.08 -9.85
N ALA A 93 27.68 7.03 -10.65
CA ALA A 93 27.79 7.17 -12.11
C ALA A 93 28.30 8.57 -12.51
N ALA A 94 27.79 9.63 -11.88
CA ALA A 94 28.23 11.00 -12.15
C ALA A 94 29.70 11.21 -11.75
N ALA A 95 30.11 10.72 -10.57
CA ALA A 95 31.50 10.80 -10.14
C ALA A 95 32.44 10.02 -11.07
N GLY A 96 32.06 8.81 -11.47
CA GLY A 96 32.83 8.01 -12.42
C GLY A 96 32.95 8.69 -13.78
N LEU A 97 31.84 9.24 -14.30
CA LEU A 97 31.84 9.96 -15.57
C LEU A 97 32.72 11.21 -15.53
N TRP A 98 32.67 11.98 -14.44
CA TRP A 98 33.51 13.15 -14.22
C TRP A 98 35.00 12.78 -14.26
N ILE A 99 35.38 11.70 -13.58
CA ILE A 99 36.77 11.22 -13.53
C ILE A 99 37.28 10.84 -14.92
N VAL A 100 36.43 10.24 -15.76
CA VAL A 100 36.82 9.81 -17.13
C VAL A 100 36.94 10.99 -18.09
N PHE A 101 36.03 11.97 -18.03
CA PHE A 101 35.96 13.06 -19.01
C PHE A 101 36.84 14.27 -18.68
N ALA A 102 37.22 14.47 -17.42
CA ALA A 102 37.95 15.66 -16.98
C ALA A 102 39.19 15.33 -16.12
N PRO A 103 40.17 14.55 -16.63
CA PRO A 103 41.34 14.14 -15.86
C PRO A 103 42.20 15.33 -15.36
N GLY A 104 42.25 16.44 -16.12
CA GLY A 104 43.02 17.64 -15.74
C GLY A 104 42.42 18.45 -14.57
N HIS A 105 41.14 18.24 -14.23
CA HIS A 105 40.53 18.83 -13.04
C HIS A 105 40.83 18.05 -11.75
N ILE A 106 41.30 16.81 -11.87
CA ILE A 106 41.70 15.98 -10.73
C ILE A 106 43.00 16.53 -10.14
N GLU A 107 43.97 16.90 -10.99
CA GLU A 107 45.25 17.47 -10.55
C GLU A 107 45.07 18.78 -9.78
N SER A 108 44.16 19.66 -10.23
CA SER A 108 43.87 20.93 -9.56
C SER A 108 43.02 20.76 -8.29
N ALA A 109 42.08 19.81 -8.25
CA ALA A 109 41.34 19.47 -7.04
C ALA A 109 42.24 18.80 -5.98
N MET A 110 43.19 17.97 -6.40
CA MET A 110 44.19 17.36 -5.52
C MET A 110 45.21 18.38 -5.03
N ALA A 111 45.62 19.35 -5.86
CA ALA A 111 46.43 20.48 -5.42
C ALA A 111 45.70 21.33 -4.36
N ALA A 112 44.41 21.62 -4.56
CA ALA A 112 43.60 22.34 -3.58
C ALA A 112 43.41 21.58 -2.25
N LEU A 113 43.34 20.24 -2.28
CA LEU A 113 43.31 19.41 -1.07
C LEU A 113 44.70 19.26 -0.43
N SER A 114 45.78 19.36 -1.22
CA SER A 114 47.16 19.36 -0.72
C SER A 114 47.52 20.64 0.03
N GLU A 115 46.88 21.77 -0.29
CA GLU A 115 47.08 23.03 0.43
C GLU A 115 46.42 23.02 1.82
N HIS A 116 45.43 22.14 2.04
CA HIS A 116 44.87 21.88 3.36
C HIS A 116 45.59 20.68 3.99
N GLU A 117 46.63 21.00 4.76
CA GLU A 117 47.58 20.17 5.52
C GLU A 117 46.99 18.93 6.27
N ILE A 118 46.47 17.94 5.54
CA ILE A 118 45.97 16.67 6.09
C ILE A 118 46.58 15.46 5.36
N TRP A 119 47.28 15.63 4.23
CA TRP A 119 47.86 14.49 3.49
C TRP A 119 49.20 14.80 2.80
N PRO A 120 50.30 14.07 3.05
CA PRO A 120 51.56 14.29 2.36
C PRO A 120 51.45 13.86 0.89
N ALA A 121 51.62 14.82 -0.01
CA ALA A 121 51.49 14.71 -1.47
C ALA A 121 52.50 13.77 -2.17
N GLY A 122 53.29 12.99 -1.42
CA GLY A 122 54.27 12.03 -1.96
C GLY A 122 53.85 10.56 -1.94
N ALA A 123 52.66 10.23 -1.42
CA ALA A 123 52.28 8.85 -1.12
C ALA A 123 51.05 8.36 -1.90
N LEU A 124 50.88 8.76 -3.17
CA LEU A 124 50.08 7.95 -4.09
C LEU A 124 50.93 6.78 -4.59
N SER A 125 51.31 5.92 -3.66
CA SER A 125 51.82 4.59 -3.99
C SER A 125 50.76 3.86 -4.80
N GLN A 126 51.20 2.89 -5.62
CA GLN A 126 50.32 2.03 -6.41
C GLN A 126 49.14 1.46 -5.57
N SER A 127 49.35 1.28 -4.26
CA SER A 127 48.34 0.88 -3.28
C SER A 127 47.19 1.87 -3.05
N ALA A 128 47.39 3.18 -3.20
CA ALA A 128 46.32 4.18 -3.09
C ALA A 128 45.35 4.11 -4.27
N LEU A 129 45.88 3.87 -5.48
CA LEU A 129 45.06 3.60 -6.68
C LEU A 129 44.30 2.27 -6.53
N PHE A 130 44.94 1.22 -6.02
CA PHE A 130 44.26 -0.04 -5.72
C PHE A 130 43.17 0.11 -4.64
N MET A 131 43.35 0.97 -3.64
CA MET A 131 42.31 1.26 -2.65
C MET A 131 41.13 2.04 -3.25
N GLY A 132 41.38 3.03 -4.11
CA GLY A 132 40.32 3.76 -4.81
C GLY A 132 39.51 2.87 -5.77
N VAL A 133 40.20 2.05 -6.56
CA VAL A 133 39.57 1.05 -7.44
C VAL A 133 38.83 -0.01 -6.62
N GLY A 134 39.42 -0.48 -5.52
CA GLY A 134 38.78 -1.42 -4.59
C GLY A 134 37.50 -0.85 -4.00
N ALA A 135 37.51 0.39 -3.51
CA ALA A 135 36.33 1.05 -2.97
C ALA A 135 35.21 1.19 -4.01
N LEU A 136 35.55 1.53 -5.25
CA LEU A 136 34.59 1.59 -6.37
C LEU A 136 34.02 0.21 -6.73
N VAL A 137 34.86 -0.83 -6.72
CA VAL A 137 34.44 -2.22 -6.97
C VAL A 137 33.56 -2.75 -5.85
N PHE A 138 33.86 -2.45 -4.58
CA PHE A 138 33.02 -2.81 -3.45
C PHE A 138 31.69 -2.05 -3.45
N ALA A 139 31.69 -0.77 -3.83
CA ALA A 139 30.47 0.01 -4.02
C ALA A 139 29.60 -0.58 -5.15
N LEU A 140 30.21 -0.94 -6.29
CA LEU A 140 29.53 -1.61 -7.41
C LEU A 140 28.98 -2.99 -7.01
N LEU A 141 29.75 -3.79 -6.27
CA LEU A 141 29.31 -5.09 -5.75
C LEU A 141 28.16 -4.97 -4.75
N GLY A 142 28.22 -4.00 -3.83
CA GLY A 142 27.13 -3.72 -2.89
C GLY A 142 25.85 -3.29 -3.62
N CYS A 143 26.00 -2.44 -4.64
CA CYS A 143 24.94 -2.08 -5.55
C CYS A 143 24.33 -3.30 -6.28
N LEU A 144 25.16 -4.18 -6.85
CA LEU A 144 24.69 -5.38 -7.56
C LEU A 144 24.03 -6.39 -6.62
N TYR A 145 24.57 -6.57 -5.40
CA TYR A 145 23.99 -7.44 -4.38
C TYR A 145 22.58 -7.00 -3.99
N LEU A 146 22.40 -5.70 -3.71
CA LEU A 146 21.09 -5.15 -3.43
C LEU A 146 20.14 -5.30 -4.63
N ALA A 147 20.64 -5.28 -5.88
CA ALA A 147 19.80 -5.37 -7.08
C ALA A 147 19.33 -6.80 -7.33
N ARG A 148 20.11 -7.78 -6.85
CA ARG A 148 19.74 -9.18 -6.90
C ARG A 148 18.79 -9.58 -5.76
N ALA A 149 18.91 -8.97 -4.59
CA ALA A 149 18.05 -9.27 -3.44
C ALA A 149 16.56 -8.89 -3.62
N GLU A 150 16.25 -8.09 -4.66
CA GLU A 150 14.88 -7.69 -5.01
C GLU A 150 14.24 -8.53 -6.13
N LYS A 151 14.97 -9.46 -6.74
CA LYS A 151 14.43 -10.45 -7.70
C LYS A 151 14.10 -11.75 -6.99
#